data_AF-A0A1I0CF26-F1
#
_entry.id   AF-A0A1I0CF26-F1
#
_cell.length_a   1.000
_cell.length_b   1.000
_cell.length_c   1.000
_cell.angle_alpha   90.00
_cell.angle_beta   90.00
_cell.angle_gamma   90.00
#
_symmetry.space_group_name_H-M   'P 1'
#
loop_
_entity.id
_entity.type
_entity.pdbx_description
1 polymer ?
#
loop_
_entity_poly.entity_id
_entity_poly.type
_entity_poly.pdbx_seq_one_letter_code
_entity_poly.pdbx_strand_id
1 'polypeptide(L)'
;MNELIKRLEVIQLALSLSDKSLINSQLEPLISHPSSSHIQDIIDTLQKAEFNHAHKLINEFITKKHGLIEIESIELSTLKLELIQLDESVQCLRDNIGEITLIIDDFNKEHQYYLGELISEILGIKKQIADLRLKQFELKHHVIKNKLSQKNKQINEIKEKIRELEQLLETTEFFSDEYETIKLEINSKSSLLNQAKIEFDVLYEKAKIENDIFESSESVKQAREEQKESENDYKKYHAENDDEQIKRKPQSEEAKKRLKELYRKASRLCHPDKVKDDMKSYAHELMVEINKAYNTGDIERLQELLMSAENGFLVKTTSFLSLDIHQLKQSIKERKATLASLSSQLTALETDSTWCLIQTIANWKEYFDIQIANLEQTKIKLMSVSQELSLSIEQEKITLEEELKHNHLQNEVAEPTEQSNPIKNSTSPNDSYWNSAF
;
A
#
# COMPACT_ATOMS: atom_id res chain seq x y z
N MET A 1 28.16 54.01 -26.23
CA MET A 1 28.93 54.39 -25.02
C MET A 1 28.57 53.52 -23.79
N ASN A 2 27.28 53.35 -23.44
CA ASN A 2 26.84 52.42 -22.37
C ASN A 2 27.17 50.94 -22.64
N GLU A 3 27.13 50.50 -23.89
CA GLU A 3 27.43 49.10 -24.26
C GLU A 3 28.92 48.75 -24.07
N LEU A 4 29.81 49.74 -24.24
CA LEU A 4 31.26 49.61 -24.04
C LEU A 4 31.61 49.47 -22.55
N ILE A 5 30.95 50.24 -21.69
CA ILE A 5 31.13 50.17 -20.23
C ILE A 5 30.61 48.82 -19.70
N LYS A 6 29.42 48.39 -20.14
CA LYS A 6 28.86 47.07 -19.79
C LYS A 6 29.76 45.91 -20.21
N ARG A 7 30.39 45.98 -21.39
CA ARG A 7 31.35 44.95 -21.85
C ARG A 7 32.64 44.93 -21.02
N LEU A 8 33.14 46.09 -20.61
CA LEU A 8 34.31 46.19 -19.73
C LEU A 8 34.02 45.70 -18.30
N GLU A 9 32.82 45.95 -17.77
CA GLU A 9 32.35 45.39 -16.49
C GLU A 9 32.24 43.85 -16.55
N VAL A 10 31.77 43.29 -17.67
CA VAL A 10 31.73 41.84 -17.91
C VAL A 10 33.14 41.25 -17.98
N ILE A 11 34.10 41.92 -18.65
CA ILE A 11 35.49 41.48 -18.69
C ILE A 11 36.13 41.53 -17.29
N GLN A 12 35.79 42.53 -16.47
CA GLN A 12 36.29 42.64 -15.10
C GLN A 12 35.78 41.51 -14.18
N LEU A 13 34.50 41.15 -14.31
CA LEU A 13 33.93 39.99 -13.63
C LEU A 13 34.57 38.68 -14.13
N ALA A 14 34.79 38.54 -15.43
CA ALA A 14 35.45 37.37 -16.02
C ALA A 14 36.90 37.21 -15.52
N LEU A 15 37.63 38.32 -15.36
CA LEU A 15 38.98 38.35 -14.79
C LEU A 15 38.98 37.96 -13.30
N SER A 16 37.96 38.40 -12.54
CA SER A 16 37.80 38.04 -11.11
C SER A 16 37.44 36.55 -10.92
N LEU A 17 36.72 35.97 -11.89
CA LEU A 17 36.32 34.56 -11.92
C LEU A 17 37.35 33.66 -12.64
N SER A 18 38.47 34.22 -13.13
CA SER A 18 39.53 33.51 -13.87
C SER A 18 39.05 32.77 -15.14
N ASP A 19 37.95 33.21 -15.76
CA ASP A 19 37.36 32.57 -16.94
C ASP A 19 37.93 33.14 -18.25
N LYS A 20 38.91 32.41 -18.83
CA LYS A 20 39.60 32.79 -20.07
C LYS A 20 38.72 32.70 -21.32
N SER A 21 37.68 31.87 -21.31
CA SER A 21 36.80 31.68 -22.47
C SER A 21 35.92 32.90 -22.69
N LEU A 22 35.40 33.45 -21.59
CA LEU A 22 34.54 34.62 -21.59
C LEU A 22 35.30 35.89 -21.97
N ILE A 23 36.56 36.02 -21.51
CA ILE A 23 37.45 37.13 -21.88
C ILE A 23 37.66 37.17 -23.40
N ASN A 24 37.95 36.04 -24.04
CA ASN A 24 38.17 35.97 -25.49
C ASN A 24 36.89 36.26 -26.28
N SER A 25 35.73 35.77 -25.83
CA SER A 25 34.44 36.01 -26.49
C SER A 25 34.01 37.49 -26.49
N GLN A 26 34.44 38.26 -25.48
CA GLN A 26 34.11 39.67 -25.34
C GLN A 26 35.18 40.60 -25.94
N LEU A 27 36.37 40.09 -26.26
CA LEU A 27 37.46 40.82 -26.94
C LEU A 27 37.22 40.98 -28.45
N GLU A 28 36.68 39.96 -29.13
CA GLU A 28 36.39 40.04 -30.59
C GLU A 28 35.53 41.25 -31.00
N PRO A 29 34.43 41.57 -30.30
CA PRO A 29 33.58 42.73 -30.63
C PRO A 29 34.22 44.08 -30.29
N LEU A 30 35.14 44.12 -29.32
CA LEU A 30 35.84 45.33 -28.89
C LEU A 30 36.89 45.78 -29.92
N ILE A 31 37.50 44.81 -30.62
CA ILE A 31 38.50 45.06 -31.68
C ILE A 31 37.81 45.66 -32.94
N SER A 32 36.56 45.27 -33.22
CA SER A 32 35.81 45.75 -34.40
C SER A 32 35.31 47.20 -34.33
N HIS A 33 35.28 47.82 -33.14
CA HIS A 33 34.82 49.20 -32.95
C HIS A 33 35.84 50.03 -32.15
N PRO A 34 36.88 50.59 -32.81
CA PRO A 34 37.88 51.40 -32.12
C PRO A 34 37.32 52.80 -31.88
N SER A 35 37.23 53.21 -30.61
CA SER A 35 37.08 54.63 -30.27
C SER A 35 37.61 54.93 -28.86
N SER A 36 38.58 55.85 -28.82
CA SER A 36 39.41 56.35 -27.70
C SER A 36 40.69 55.56 -27.39
N SER A 37 41.82 56.28 -27.24
CA SER A 37 43.16 55.68 -27.07
C SER A 37 43.30 54.84 -25.80
N HIS A 38 42.56 55.17 -24.74
CA HIS A 38 42.58 54.41 -23.47
C HIS A 38 41.94 53.02 -23.58
N ILE A 39 40.99 52.82 -24.49
CA ILE A 39 40.38 51.50 -24.73
C ILE A 39 41.34 50.62 -25.54
N GLN A 40 42.13 51.22 -26.44
CA GLN A 40 43.19 50.54 -27.17
C GLN A 40 44.26 49.99 -26.20
N ASP A 41 44.66 50.79 -25.20
CA ASP A 41 45.63 50.38 -24.17
C ASP A 41 45.12 49.19 -23.32
N ILE A 42 43.82 49.17 -23.00
CA ILE A 42 43.18 48.05 -22.28
C ILE A 42 43.15 46.78 -23.15
N ILE A 43 42.83 46.91 -24.44
CA ILE A 43 42.79 45.79 -25.39
C ILE A 43 44.20 45.19 -25.58
N ASP A 44 45.23 46.03 -25.75
CA ASP A 44 46.61 45.58 -25.91
C ASP A 44 47.15 44.86 -24.65
N THR A 45 46.73 45.32 -23.47
CA THR A 45 47.12 44.71 -22.19
C THR A 45 46.42 43.36 -21.97
N LEU A 46 45.16 43.23 -22.40
CA LEU A 46 44.42 41.96 -22.39
C LEU A 46 44.97 40.94 -23.40
N GLN A 47 45.41 41.40 -24.58
CA GLN A 47 46.05 40.55 -25.59
C GLN A 47 47.43 40.04 -25.16
N LYS A 48 48.16 40.79 -24.33
CA LYS A 48 49.44 40.38 -23.74
C LYS A 48 49.29 39.45 -22.52
N ALA A 49 48.06 39.05 -22.15
CA ALA A 49 47.73 38.25 -20.98
C ALA A 49 48.16 38.88 -19.63
N GLU A 50 48.34 40.20 -19.58
CA GLU A 50 48.68 40.95 -18.36
C GLU A 50 47.41 41.32 -17.59
N PHE A 51 46.70 40.30 -17.11
CA PHE A 51 45.36 40.42 -16.49
C PHE A 51 45.27 41.38 -15.30
N ASN A 52 46.33 41.45 -14.48
CA ASN A 52 46.38 42.36 -13.33
C ASN A 52 46.51 43.84 -13.74
N HIS A 53 47.20 44.11 -14.86
CA HIS A 53 47.36 45.46 -15.36
C HIS A 53 46.10 45.92 -16.10
N ALA A 54 45.49 45.02 -16.88
CA ALA A 54 44.20 45.24 -17.51
C ALA A 54 43.10 45.53 -16.48
N HIS A 55 43.07 44.79 -15.37
CA HIS A 55 42.10 45.02 -14.29
C HIS A 55 42.24 46.42 -13.65
N LYS A 56 43.46 46.94 -13.49
CA LYS A 56 43.69 48.30 -12.97
C LYS A 56 43.23 49.38 -13.95
N LEU A 57 43.57 49.24 -15.22
CA LEU A 57 43.18 50.20 -16.27
C LEU A 57 41.67 50.24 -16.49
N ILE A 58 41.00 49.08 -16.41
CA ILE A 58 39.53 48.97 -16.48
C ILE A 58 38.89 49.66 -15.26
N ASN A 59 39.42 49.44 -14.06
CA ASN A 59 38.94 50.11 -12.84
C ASN A 59 39.12 51.63 -12.90
N GLU A 60 40.25 52.14 -13.35
CA GLU A 60 40.48 53.59 -13.51
C GLU A 60 39.53 54.21 -14.55
N PHE A 61 39.24 53.47 -15.63
CA PHE A 61 38.30 53.93 -16.67
C PHE A 61 36.85 53.95 -16.18
N ILE A 62 36.44 52.90 -15.44
CA ILE A 62 35.10 52.77 -14.84
C ILE A 62 34.91 53.82 -13.75
N THR A 63 35.84 53.96 -12.80
CA THR A 63 35.74 54.95 -11.70
C THR A 63 35.70 56.41 -12.19
N LYS A 64 36.49 56.76 -13.21
CA LYS A 64 36.49 58.10 -13.81
C LYS A 64 35.20 58.42 -14.59
N LYS A 65 34.46 57.40 -15.04
CA LYS A 65 33.17 57.56 -15.74
C LYS A 65 31.94 57.41 -14.83
N HIS A 66 32.07 56.70 -13.71
CA HIS A 66 30.99 56.37 -12.77
C HIS A 66 30.88 57.25 -11.52
N GLY A 67 31.61 58.38 -11.44
CA GLY A 67 31.58 59.30 -10.30
C GLY A 67 30.21 59.92 -9.91
N LEU A 68 29.07 59.46 -10.47
CA LEU A 68 27.70 59.88 -10.17
C LEU A 68 26.67 58.72 -10.11
N ILE A 69 27.07 57.44 -10.20
CA ILE A 69 26.14 56.27 -10.31
C ILE A 69 26.37 55.23 -9.20
N GLU A 70 26.67 55.66 -7.96
CA GLU A 70 27.05 54.73 -6.88
C GLU A 70 25.86 54.02 -6.21
N ILE A 71 24.66 54.60 -6.14
CA ILE A 71 23.59 54.06 -5.28
C ILE A 71 22.79 52.92 -5.95
N GLU A 72 22.44 53.05 -7.23
CA GLU A 72 21.70 51.98 -7.95
C GLU A 72 22.55 50.72 -8.16
N SER A 73 23.87 50.86 -8.28
CA SER A 73 24.79 49.72 -8.45
C SER A 73 24.92 48.87 -7.17
N ILE A 74 24.80 49.50 -6.00
CA ILE A 74 24.84 48.82 -4.70
C ILE A 74 23.53 48.04 -4.47
N GLU A 75 22.36 48.65 -4.70
CA GLU A 75 21.06 47.96 -4.54
C GLU A 75 20.93 46.75 -5.48
N LEU A 76 21.38 46.88 -6.74
CA LEU A 76 21.41 45.76 -7.68
C LEU A 76 22.30 44.63 -7.19
N SER A 77 23.46 44.96 -6.62
CA SER A 77 24.42 43.97 -6.12
C SER A 77 23.89 43.27 -4.87
N THR A 78 23.24 43.99 -3.95
CA THR A 78 22.66 43.39 -2.73
C THR A 78 21.49 42.47 -3.06
N LEU A 79 20.59 42.86 -3.97
CA LEU A 79 19.46 42.02 -4.40
C LEU A 79 19.95 40.75 -5.13
N LYS A 80 21.02 40.85 -5.93
CA LYS A 80 21.64 39.68 -6.56
C LYS A 80 22.21 38.71 -5.52
N LEU A 81 22.91 39.22 -4.50
CA LEU A 81 23.42 38.39 -3.41
C LEU A 81 22.30 37.73 -2.61
N GLU A 82 21.22 38.46 -2.30
CA GLU A 82 20.04 37.89 -1.62
C GLU A 82 19.43 36.76 -2.45
N LEU A 83 19.27 36.95 -3.76
CA LEU A 83 18.72 35.92 -4.65
C LEU A 83 19.62 34.67 -4.68
N ILE A 84 20.93 34.82 -4.71
CA ILE A 84 21.90 33.71 -4.64
C ILE A 84 21.75 32.94 -3.33
N GLN A 85 21.70 33.64 -2.18
CA GLN A 85 21.52 33.00 -0.87
C GLN A 85 20.18 32.27 -0.76
N LEU A 86 19.12 32.82 -1.32
CA LEU A 86 17.82 32.17 -1.37
C LEU A 86 17.84 30.93 -2.28
N ASP A 87 18.47 30.99 -3.45
CA ASP A 87 18.60 29.84 -4.35
C ASP A 87 19.42 28.71 -3.70
N GLU A 88 20.49 29.04 -2.95
CA GLU A 88 21.24 28.09 -2.14
C GLU A 88 20.38 27.45 -1.04
N SER A 89 19.60 28.26 -0.32
CA SER A 89 18.70 27.79 0.75
C SER A 89 17.62 26.86 0.20
N VAL A 90 17.04 27.22 -0.95
CA VAL A 90 16.04 26.41 -1.65
C VAL A 90 16.65 25.07 -2.07
N GLN A 91 17.87 25.08 -2.61
CA GLN A 91 18.55 23.84 -2.98
C GLN A 91 18.84 22.96 -1.76
N CYS A 92 19.29 23.55 -0.65
CA CYS A 92 19.56 22.82 0.60
C CYS A 92 18.30 22.11 1.14
N LEU A 93 17.15 22.81 1.18
CA LEU A 93 15.89 22.20 1.61
C LEU A 93 15.42 21.09 0.66
N ARG A 94 15.55 21.29 -0.65
CA ARG A 94 15.22 20.24 -1.64
C ARG A 94 16.11 19.01 -1.49
N ASP A 95 17.40 19.22 -1.28
CA ASP A 95 18.35 18.13 -1.08
C ASP A 95 17.99 17.35 0.19
N ASN A 96 17.66 18.03 1.30
CA ASN A 96 17.22 17.38 2.54
C ASN A 96 15.90 16.60 2.36
N ILE A 97 14.88 17.22 1.77
CA ILE A 97 13.61 16.55 1.46
C ILE A 97 13.85 15.32 0.58
N GLY A 98 14.67 15.47 -0.47
CA GLY A 98 15.03 14.36 -1.35
C GLY A 98 15.77 13.24 -0.62
N GLU A 99 16.66 13.57 0.32
CA GLU A 99 17.36 12.58 1.14
C GLU A 99 16.41 11.83 2.08
N ILE A 100 15.51 12.54 2.77
CA ILE A 100 14.50 11.92 3.64
C ILE A 100 13.60 10.98 2.84
N THR A 101 13.05 11.46 1.73
CA THR A 101 12.18 10.66 0.85
C THR A 101 12.92 9.42 0.32
N LEU A 102 14.18 9.55 -0.09
CA LEU A 102 14.98 8.40 -0.53
C LEU A 102 15.19 7.37 0.56
N ILE A 103 15.44 7.80 1.80
CA ILE A 103 15.61 6.90 2.94
C ILE A 103 14.30 6.17 3.24
N ILE A 104 13.16 6.87 3.24
CA ILE A 104 11.83 6.28 3.43
C ILE A 104 11.55 5.25 2.32
N ASP A 105 11.77 5.61 1.06
CA ASP A 105 11.53 4.73 -0.08
C ASP A 105 12.42 3.48 -0.03
N ASP A 106 13.69 3.63 0.34
CA ASP A 106 14.61 2.50 0.49
C ASP A 106 14.19 1.59 1.65
N PHE A 107 13.77 2.16 2.78
CA PHE A 107 13.27 1.40 3.92
C PHE A 107 12.01 0.63 3.57
N ASN A 108 11.04 1.26 2.91
CA ASN A 108 9.79 0.62 2.47
C ASN A 108 10.05 -0.54 1.49
N LYS A 109 11.03 -0.39 0.60
CA LYS A 109 11.44 -1.46 -0.31
C LYS A 109 12.07 -2.63 0.43
N GLU A 110 12.97 -2.38 1.38
CA GLU A 110 13.56 -3.46 2.19
C GLU A 110 12.50 -4.13 3.08
N HIS A 111 11.59 -3.35 3.67
CA HIS A 111 10.44 -3.86 4.40
C HIS A 111 9.59 -4.80 3.53
N GLN A 112 9.22 -4.37 2.32
CA GLN A 112 8.43 -5.20 1.41
C GLN A 112 9.21 -6.44 0.93
N TYR A 113 10.52 -6.31 0.70
CA TYR A 113 11.37 -7.42 0.29
C TYR A 113 11.49 -8.51 1.36
N TYR A 114 11.74 -8.12 2.61
CA TYR A 114 11.97 -9.07 3.70
C TYR A 114 10.69 -9.57 4.34
N LEU A 115 9.70 -8.69 4.55
CA LEU A 115 8.49 -8.99 5.31
C LEU A 115 7.28 -9.25 4.42
N GLY A 116 7.31 -8.87 3.15
CA GLY A 116 6.11 -8.82 2.32
C GLY A 116 5.49 -10.20 2.04
N GLU A 117 6.31 -11.19 1.70
CA GLU A 117 5.85 -12.57 1.51
C GLU A 117 5.26 -13.13 2.81
N LEU A 118 5.95 -12.92 3.93
CA LEU A 118 5.52 -13.39 5.25
C LEU A 118 4.22 -12.72 5.72
N ILE A 119 4.05 -11.43 5.47
CA ILE A 119 2.79 -10.70 5.74
C ILE A 119 1.66 -11.24 4.86
N SER A 120 1.90 -11.46 3.57
CA SER A 120 0.92 -12.06 2.66
C SER A 120 0.45 -13.43 3.14
N GLU A 121 1.39 -14.30 3.54
CA GLU A 121 1.06 -15.61 4.10
C GLU A 121 0.25 -15.51 5.39
N ILE A 122 0.62 -14.61 6.31
CA ILE A 122 -0.12 -14.38 7.56
C ILE A 122 -1.55 -13.90 7.28
N LEU A 123 -1.72 -12.96 6.36
CA LEU A 123 -3.05 -12.48 5.95
C LEU A 123 -3.87 -13.60 5.32
N GLY A 124 -3.24 -14.44 4.49
CA GLY A 124 -3.88 -15.62 3.90
C GLY A 124 -4.34 -16.62 4.96
N ILE A 125 -3.52 -16.90 5.97
CA ILE A 125 -3.88 -17.80 7.09
C ILE A 125 -4.99 -17.17 7.94
N LYS A 126 -4.94 -15.87 8.23
CA LYS A 126 -6.02 -15.18 8.96
C LYS A 126 -7.35 -15.29 8.24
N LYS A 127 -7.36 -15.08 6.91
CA LYS A 127 -8.54 -15.27 6.07
C LYS A 127 -9.07 -16.72 6.19
N GLN A 128 -8.19 -17.71 6.06
CA GLN A 128 -8.58 -19.12 6.20
C GLN A 128 -9.18 -19.41 7.59
N ILE A 129 -8.60 -18.87 8.67
CA ILE A 129 -9.14 -19.04 10.02
C ILE A 129 -10.54 -18.44 10.13
N ALA A 130 -10.77 -17.25 9.60
CA ALA A 130 -12.08 -16.61 9.63
C ALA A 130 -13.11 -17.42 8.84
N ASP A 131 -12.75 -17.92 7.65
CA ASP A 131 -13.59 -18.83 6.85
C ASP A 131 -13.93 -20.12 7.62
N LEU A 132 -12.95 -20.73 8.27
CA LEU A 132 -13.14 -21.95 9.08
C LEU A 132 -14.05 -21.70 10.29
N ARG A 133 -13.88 -20.58 10.99
CA ARG A 133 -14.75 -20.22 12.13
C ARG A 133 -16.21 -20.09 11.71
N LEU A 134 -16.48 -19.39 10.60
CA LEU A 134 -17.84 -19.25 10.10
C LEU A 134 -18.42 -20.62 9.72
N LYS A 135 -17.64 -21.45 9.03
CA LYS A 135 -18.03 -22.80 8.65
C LYS A 135 -18.33 -23.69 9.87
N GLN A 136 -17.58 -23.53 10.96
CA GLN A 136 -17.85 -24.25 12.21
C GLN A 136 -19.21 -23.87 12.79
N PHE A 137 -19.56 -22.59 12.81
CA PHE A 137 -20.89 -22.14 13.26
C PHE A 137 -22.01 -22.69 12.37
N GLU A 138 -21.84 -22.65 11.04
CA GLU A 138 -22.81 -23.19 10.09
C GLU A 138 -23.02 -24.70 10.27
N LEU A 139 -21.95 -25.45 10.51
CA LEU A 139 -22.02 -26.88 10.76
C LEU A 139 -22.75 -27.19 12.06
N LYS A 140 -22.43 -26.51 13.16
CA LYS A 140 -23.13 -26.68 14.44
C LYS A 140 -24.62 -26.42 14.31
N HIS A 141 -25.01 -25.36 13.61
CA HIS A 141 -26.41 -25.07 13.31
C HIS A 141 -27.07 -26.19 12.52
N HIS A 142 -26.42 -26.65 11.45
CA HIS A 142 -26.91 -27.73 10.61
C HIS A 142 -27.09 -29.05 11.40
N VAL A 143 -26.19 -29.36 12.33
CA VAL A 143 -26.29 -30.53 13.23
C VAL A 143 -27.57 -30.50 14.02
N ILE A 144 -27.85 -29.37 14.66
CA ILE A 144 -29.01 -29.23 15.54
C ILE A 144 -30.30 -29.32 14.73
N LYS A 145 -30.35 -28.67 13.57
CA LYS A 145 -31.49 -28.73 12.65
C LYS A 145 -31.78 -30.18 12.21
N ASN A 146 -30.74 -30.96 11.90
CA ASN A 146 -30.91 -32.36 11.55
C ASN A 146 -31.41 -33.20 12.74
N LYS A 147 -30.88 -33.00 13.94
CA LYS A 147 -31.34 -33.68 15.16
C LYS A 147 -32.82 -33.43 15.43
N LEU A 148 -33.29 -32.19 15.25
CA LEU A 148 -34.70 -31.85 15.36
C LEU A 148 -35.55 -32.56 14.30
N SER A 149 -35.11 -32.55 13.05
CA SER A 149 -35.83 -33.23 11.97
C SER A 149 -35.97 -34.74 12.24
N GLN A 150 -34.90 -35.39 12.71
CA GLN A 150 -34.91 -36.80 13.08
C GLN A 150 -35.86 -37.09 14.24
N LYS A 151 -35.80 -36.30 15.32
CA LYS A 151 -36.71 -36.47 16.48
C LYS A 151 -38.17 -36.25 16.10
N ASN A 152 -38.46 -35.27 15.24
CA ASN A 152 -39.81 -35.07 14.72
C ASN A 152 -40.30 -36.28 13.89
N LYS A 153 -39.42 -36.86 13.06
CA LYS A 153 -39.74 -38.08 12.32
C LYS A 153 -40.06 -39.24 13.27
N GLN A 154 -39.25 -39.46 14.31
CA GLN A 154 -39.50 -40.48 15.34
C GLN A 154 -40.85 -40.28 16.06
N ILE A 155 -41.18 -39.03 16.43
CA ILE A 155 -42.47 -38.70 17.04
C ILE A 155 -43.64 -39.07 16.13
N ASN A 156 -43.54 -38.77 14.83
CA ASN A 156 -44.61 -39.07 13.87
C ASN A 156 -44.74 -40.59 13.64
N GLU A 157 -43.64 -41.32 13.55
CA GLU A 157 -43.66 -42.79 13.45
C GLU A 157 -44.32 -43.45 14.69
N ILE A 158 -44.05 -42.95 15.90
CA ILE A 158 -44.69 -43.45 17.13
C ILE A 158 -46.20 -43.13 17.11
N LYS A 159 -46.59 -41.92 16.66
CA LYS A 159 -48.01 -41.53 16.54
C LYS A 159 -48.78 -42.43 15.58
N GLU A 160 -48.22 -42.71 14.41
CA GLU A 160 -48.88 -43.60 13.43
C GLU A 160 -49.02 -45.02 13.98
N LYS A 161 -47.99 -45.56 14.65
CA LYS A 161 -48.08 -46.89 15.30
C LYS A 161 -49.15 -46.93 16.40
N ILE A 162 -49.27 -45.87 17.21
CA ILE A 162 -50.35 -45.79 18.21
C ILE A 162 -51.72 -45.81 17.53
N ARG A 163 -51.88 -45.06 16.43
CA ARG A 163 -53.13 -45.00 15.67
C ARG A 163 -53.51 -46.36 15.05
N GLU A 164 -52.54 -47.08 14.50
CA GLU A 164 -52.73 -48.45 13.99
C GLU A 164 -53.18 -49.39 15.10
N LEU A 165 -52.53 -49.35 16.27
CA LEU A 165 -52.92 -50.16 17.42
C LEU A 165 -54.31 -49.79 17.96
N GLU A 166 -54.68 -48.51 17.98
CA GLU A 166 -56.03 -48.04 18.35
C GLU A 166 -57.10 -48.58 17.39
N GLN A 167 -56.84 -48.58 16.08
CA GLN A 167 -57.75 -49.17 15.08
C GLN A 167 -57.87 -50.69 15.25
N LEU A 168 -56.75 -51.38 15.50
CA LEU A 168 -56.77 -52.81 15.79
C LEU A 168 -57.59 -53.11 17.06
N LEU A 169 -57.41 -52.31 18.11
CA LEU A 169 -58.17 -52.43 19.36
C LEU A 169 -59.68 -52.28 19.17
N GLU A 170 -60.14 -51.40 18.26
CA GLU A 170 -61.57 -51.23 17.94
C GLU A 170 -62.19 -52.48 17.28
N THR A 171 -61.39 -53.24 16.54
CA THR A 171 -61.83 -54.46 15.84
C THR A 171 -61.64 -55.74 16.66
N THR A 172 -60.91 -55.66 17.77
CA THR A 172 -60.59 -56.80 18.63
C THR A 172 -61.72 -57.06 19.64
N GLU A 173 -62.04 -58.33 19.89
CA GLU A 173 -63.10 -58.69 20.84
C GLU A 173 -62.81 -58.21 22.27
N PHE A 174 -63.82 -57.59 22.87
CA PHE A 174 -63.74 -57.06 24.22
C PHE A 174 -63.53 -58.18 25.24
N PHE A 175 -62.56 -58.02 26.16
CA PHE A 175 -62.09 -59.02 27.13
C PHE A 175 -61.30 -60.23 26.59
N SER A 176 -60.78 -60.18 25.36
CA SER A 176 -59.78 -61.16 24.92
C SER A 176 -58.40 -60.85 25.53
N ASP A 177 -57.55 -61.87 25.66
CA ASP A 177 -56.14 -61.70 26.08
C ASP A 177 -55.39 -60.77 25.10
N GLU A 178 -55.78 -60.78 23.82
CA GLU A 178 -55.26 -59.91 22.77
C GLU A 178 -55.65 -58.44 23.00
N TYR A 179 -56.88 -58.16 23.45
CA TYR A 179 -57.35 -56.82 23.79
C TYR A 179 -56.52 -56.21 24.93
N GLU A 180 -56.25 -56.98 26.00
CA GLU A 180 -55.41 -56.51 27.11
C GLU A 180 -53.96 -56.26 26.65
N THR A 181 -53.44 -57.12 25.78
CA THR A 181 -52.09 -57.01 25.22
C THR A 181 -51.92 -55.74 24.37
N ILE A 182 -52.84 -55.48 23.44
CA ILE A 182 -52.83 -54.28 22.59
C ILE A 182 -52.94 -53.01 23.44
N LYS A 183 -53.78 -53.02 24.49
CA LYS A 183 -53.94 -51.87 25.39
C LYS A 183 -52.68 -51.57 26.20
N LEU A 184 -51.97 -52.60 26.66
CA LEU A 184 -50.67 -52.45 27.31
C LEU A 184 -49.62 -51.88 26.34
N GLU A 185 -49.63 -52.33 25.09
CA GLU A 185 -48.72 -51.83 24.06
C GLU A 185 -48.98 -50.35 23.72
N ILE A 186 -50.25 -49.95 23.54
CA ILE A 186 -50.66 -48.54 23.36
C ILE A 186 -50.18 -47.68 24.52
N ASN A 187 -50.36 -48.13 25.77
CA ASN A 187 -49.90 -47.38 26.95
C ASN A 187 -48.36 -47.24 26.95
N SER A 188 -47.63 -48.29 26.60
CA SER A 188 -46.17 -48.26 26.51
C SER A 188 -45.68 -47.29 25.42
N LYS A 189 -46.28 -47.32 24.23
CA LYS A 189 -45.96 -46.42 23.11
C LYS A 189 -46.35 -44.99 23.42
N SER A 190 -47.47 -44.77 24.12
CA SER A 190 -47.91 -43.44 24.57
C SER A 190 -46.94 -42.84 25.59
N SER A 191 -46.37 -43.66 26.48
CA SER A 191 -45.31 -43.23 27.39
C SER A 191 -44.04 -42.82 26.63
N LEU A 192 -43.61 -43.64 25.66
CA LEU A 192 -42.47 -43.33 24.79
C LEU A 192 -42.71 -42.07 23.95
N LEU A 193 -43.93 -41.85 23.44
CA LEU A 193 -44.30 -40.65 22.71
C LEU A 193 -44.16 -39.41 23.58
N ASN A 194 -44.63 -39.46 24.83
CA ASN A 194 -44.49 -38.34 25.76
C ASN A 194 -43.03 -38.05 26.08
N GLN A 195 -42.21 -39.07 26.28
CA GLN A 195 -40.77 -38.89 26.49
C GLN A 195 -40.10 -38.26 25.26
N ALA A 196 -40.38 -38.78 24.05
CA ALA A 196 -39.82 -38.24 22.81
C ALA A 196 -40.26 -36.79 22.56
N LYS A 197 -41.50 -36.42 22.92
CA LYS A 197 -41.99 -35.03 22.85
C LYS A 197 -41.23 -34.12 23.82
N ILE A 198 -41.03 -34.54 25.08
CA ILE A 198 -40.25 -33.76 26.05
C ILE A 198 -38.82 -33.56 25.55
N GLU A 199 -38.17 -34.61 25.02
CA GLU A 199 -36.85 -34.50 24.42
C GLU A 199 -36.83 -33.54 23.22
N PHE A 200 -37.85 -33.61 22.36
CA PHE A 200 -38.00 -32.70 21.23
C PHE A 200 -38.20 -31.25 21.70
N ASP A 201 -39.04 -30.99 22.69
CA ASP A 201 -39.28 -29.64 23.23
C ASP A 201 -38.01 -29.06 23.85
N VAL A 202 -37.24 -29.87 24.60
CA VAL A 202 -35.94 -29.46 25.14
C VAL A 202 -34.94 -29.15 24.02
N LEU A 203 -34.88 -30.00 22.99
CA LEU A 203 -34.01 -29.77 21.83
C LEU A 203 -34.46 -28.57 21.01
N TYR A 204 -35.77 -28.34 20.90
CA TYR A 204 -36.35 -27.24 20.15
C TYR A 204 -36.08 -25.92 20.86
N GLU A 205 -36.29 -25.84 22.17
CA GLU A 205 -35.92 -24.67 22.95
C GLU A 205 -34.41 -24.43 22.90
N LYS A 206 -33.59 -25.47 22.99
CA LYS A 206 -32.14 -25.35 22.79
C LYS A 206 -31.82 -24.79 21.41
N ALA A 207 -32.39 -25.35 20.35
CA ALA A 207 -32.17 -24.93 18.97
C ALA A 207 -32.71 -23.54 18.66
N LYS A 208 -33.84 -23.17 19.26
CA LYS A 208 -34.47 -21.85 19.13
C LYS A 208 -33.61 -20.80 19.80
N ILE A 209 -33.14 -21.07 21.03
CA ILE A 209 -32.12 -20.25 21.70
C ILE A 209 -30.87 -20.18 20.81
N GLU A 210 -30.41 -21.30 20.27
CA GLU A 210 -29.20 -21.36 19.44
C GLU A 210 -29.37 -20.71 18.06
N ASN A 211 -30.58 -20.63 17.51
CA ASN A 211 -30.91 -19.99 16.23
C ASN A 211 -31.16 -18.49 16.38
N ASP A 212 -31.88 -18.08 17.43
CA ASP A 212 -31.98 -16.68 17.83
C ASP A 212 -30.56 -16.17 18.17
N ILE A 213 -29.71 -16.97 18.81
CA ILE A 213 -28.27 -16.72 18.93
C ILE A 213 -27.59 -16.82 17.56
N PHE A 214 -27.85 -17.75 16.66
CA PHE A 214 -27.12 -17.83 15.39
C PHE A 214 -27.33 -16.58 14.50
N GLU A 215 -28.57 -16.07 14.41
CA GLU A 215 -28.87 -14.88 13.62
C GLU A 215 -28.60 -13.56 14.36
N SER A 216 -28.80 -13.52 15.68
CA SER A 216 -28.62 -12.30 16.48
C SER A 216 -27.32 -12.24 17.29
N SER A 217 -26.61 -13.36 17.48
CA SER A 217 -25.44 -13.43 18.35
C SER A 217 -24.35 -12.54 17.85
N GLU A 218 -23.81 -11.84 18.82
CA GLU A 218 -22.54 -11.14 18.69
C GLU A 218 -21.48 -12.05 18.06
N SER A 219 -21.40 -13.33 18.45
CA SER A 219 -20.34 -14.24 17.98
C SER A 219 -20.40 -14.59 16.48
N VAL A 220 -21.59 -14.83 15.90
CA VAL A 220 -21.71 -15.12 14.46
C VAL A 220 -21.59 -13.84 13.63
N LYS A 221 -22.13 -12.72 14.12
CA LYS A 221 -21.93 -11.40 13.50
C LYS A 221 -20.45 -11.03 13.48
N GLN A 222 -19.76 -11.18 14.61
CA GLN A 222 -18.32 -10.99 14.73
C GLN A 222 -17.56 -11.92 13.77
N ALA A 223 -17.91 -13.21 13.68
CA ALA A 223 -17.25 -14.11 12.75
C ALA A 223 -17.42 -13.70 11.27
N ARG A 224 -18.60 -13.19 10.88
CA ARG A 224 -18.84 -12.64 9.53
C ARG A 224 -18.09 -11.33 9.29
N GLU A 225 -18.04 -10.47 10.29
CA GLU A 225 -17.26 -9.22 10.24
C GLU A 225 -15.77 -9.51 10.12
N GLU A 226 -15.23 -10.44 10.94
CA GLU A 226 -13.85 -10.92 10.87
C GLU A 226 -13.51 -11.51 9.50
N GLN A 227 -14.42 -12.31 8.91
CA GLN A 227 -14.24 -12.85 7.56
C GLN A 227 -14.15 -11.73 6.51
N LYS A 228 -15.07 -10.76 6.58
CA LYS A 228 -15.10 -9.64 5.63
C LYS A 228 -13.88 -8.74 5.80
N GLU A 229 -13.47 -8.45 7.03
CA GLU A 229 -12.30 -7.65 7.36
C GLU A 229 -11.02 -8.35 6.86
N SER A 230 -10.83 -9.63 7.20
CA SER A 230 -9.66 -10.39 6.75
C SER A 230 -9.60 -10.55 5.22
N GLU A 231 -10.74 -10.68 4.54
CA GLU A 231 -10.79 -10.70 3.08
C GLU A 231 -10.42 -9.33 2.49
N ASN A 232 -10.92 -8.23 3.08
CA ASN A 232 -10.59 -6.88 2.64
C ASN A 232 -9.11 -6.56 2.87
N ASP A 233 -8.56 -6.90 4.03
CA ASP A 233 -7.15 -6.71 4.35
C ASP A 233 -6.25 -7.48 3.38
N TYR A 234 -6.59 -8.74 3.10
CA TYR A 234 -5.88 -9.56 2.12
C TYR A 234 -5.93 -8.92 0.72
N LYS A 235 -7.11 -8.52 0.25
CA LYS A 235 -7.28 -7.88 -1.07
C LYS A 235 -6.55 -6.55 -1.17
N LYS A 236 -6.65 -5.70 -0.15
CA LYS A 236 -6.00 -4.39 -0.09
C LYS A 236 -4.49 -4.55 -0.12
N TYR A 237 -3.95 -5.45 0.71
CA TYR A 237 -2.53 -5.73 0.75
C TYR A 237 -2.00 -6.21 -0.61
N HIS A 238 -2.71 -7.14 -1.27
CA HIS A 238 -2.31 -7.59 -2.61
C HIS A 238 -2.45 -6.48 -3.66
N ALA A 239 -3.53 -5.69 -3.66
CA ALA A 239 -3.70 -4.60 -4.62
C ALA A 239 -2.62 -3.51 -4.50
N GLU A 240 -2.17 -3.20 -3.28
CA GLU A 240 -1.12 -2.20 -3.03
C GLU A 240 0.30 -2.72 -3.33
N ASN A 241 0.50 -4.05 -3.34
CA ASN A 241 1.81 -4.68 -3.47
C ASN A 241 1.99 -5.57 -4.72
N ASP A 242 0.95 -5.73 -5.56
CA ASP A 242 0.98 -6.50 -6.82
C ASP A 242 1.77 -5.78 -7.94
N ASP A 243 2.28 -4.57 -7.69
CA ASP A 243 3.21 -3.91 -8.62
C ASP A 243 4.53 -4.69 -8.69
N GLU A 244 4.69 -5.51 -9.74
CA GLU A 244 5.93 -6.19 -10.11
C GLU A 244 7.15 -5.23 -10.21
N GLN A 245 6.91 -3.93 -10.22
CA GLN A 245 7.93 -2.86 -10.27
C GLN A 245 8.74 -2.70 -8.98
N ILE A 246 8.34 -3.30 -7.85
CA ILE A 246 9.03 -3.16 -6.55
C ILE A 246 10.13 -4.22 -6.36
N LYS A 247 10.26 -5.20 -7.26
CA LYS A 247 11.34 -6.20 -7.22
C LYS A 247 12.68 -5.56 -7.64
N ARG A 248 13.34 -4.85 -6.72
CA ARG A 248 14.74 -4.49 -6.86
C ARG A 248 15.56 -5.77 -7.01
N LYS A 249 16.37 -5.85 -8.06
CA LYS A 249 17.40 -6.90 -8.15
C LYS A 249 18.29 -6.81 -6.91
N PRO A 250 18.71 -7.93 -6.30
CA PRO A 250 19.72 -7.92 -5.25
C PRO A 250 20.97 -7.20 -5.77
N GLN A 251 21.42 -6.17 -5.06
CA GLN A 251 22.59 -5.38 -5.42
C GLN A 251 23.63 -5.43 -4.31
N SER A 252 24.91 -5.46 -4.69
CA SER A 252 26.02 -5.24 -3.77
C SER A 252 25.90 -3.87 -3.11
N GLU A 253 26.40 -3.74 -1.88
CA GLU A 253 26.46 -2.46 -1.16
C GLU A 253 27.18 -1.37 -1.96
N GLU A 254 28.19 -1.72 -2.74
CA GLU A 254 28.89 -0.79 -3.64
C GLU A 254 27.99 -0.29 -4.78
N ALA A 255 27.16 -1.18 -5.32
CA ALA A 255 26.21 -0.84 -6.39
C ALA A 255 25.08 0.07 -5.85
N LYS A 256 24.58 -0.21 -4.63
CA LYS A 256 23.59 0.66 -3.95
C LYS A 256 24.14 2.07 -3.73
N LYS A 257 25.38 2.17 -3.23
CA LYS A 257 26.04 3.47 -3.01
C LYS A 257 26.20 4.25 -4.31
N ARG A 258 26.69 3.59 -5.37
CA ARG A 258 26.85 4.21 -6.69
C ARG A 258 25.52 4.65 -7.31
N LEU A 259 24.46 3.85 -7.15
CA LEU A 259 23.12 4.18 -7.62
C LEU A 259 22.59 5.44 -6.91
N LYS A 260 22.75 5.55 -5.59
CA LYS A 260 22.37 6.74 -4.81
C LYS A 260 23.13 7.98 -5.27
N GLU A 261 24.44 7.87 -5.48
CA GLU A 261 25.26 8.98 -5.95
C GLU A 261 24.83 9.50 -7.33
N LEU A 262 24.54 8.59 -8.26
CA LEU A 262 24.06 8.93 -9.60
C LEU A 262 22.67 9.57 -9.56
N TYR A 263 21.75 9.01 -8.76
CA TYR A 263 20.41 9.56 -8.61
C TYR A 263 20.43 10.97 -8.03
N ARG A 264 21.24 11.22 -6.99
CA ARG A 264 21.41 12.56 -6.40
C ARG A 264 21.89 13.57 -7.44
N LYS A 265 22.87 13.19 -8.27
CA LYS A 265 23.36 14.05 -9.35
C LYS A 265 22.29 14.31 -10.40
N ALA A 266 21.60 13.28 -10.85
CA ALA A 266 20.55 13.39 -11.87
C ALA A 266 19.36 14.24 -11.38
N SER A 267 18.85 13.96 -10.19
CA SER A 267 17.75 14.73 -9.56
C SER A 267 18.12 16.21 -9.38
N ARG A 268 19.34 16.51 -8.93
CA ARG A 268 19.83 17.88 -8.77
C ARG A 268 19.92 18.66 -10.08
N LEU A 269 20.16 17.98 -11.21
CA LEU A 269 20.24 18.59 -12.54
C LEU A 269 18.86 18.76 -13.18
N CYS A 270 17.97 17.79 -13.00
CA CYS A 270 16.70 17.68 -13.72
C CYS A 270 15.48 18.19 -12.93
N HIS A 271 15.66 18.75 -11.74
CA HIS A 271 14.53 19.21 -10.94
C HIS A 271 13.71 20.30 -11.66
N PRO A 272 12.40 20.14 -11.86
CA PRO A 272 11.57 21.03 -12.69
C PRO A 272 11.61 22.50 -12.26
N ASP A 273 11.81 22.78 -10.97
CA ASP A 273 11.96 24.15 -10.45
C ASP A 273 13.24 24.88 -10.89
N LYS A 274 14.26 24.16 -11.37
CA LYS A 274 15.48 24.77 -11.93
C LYS A 274 15.31 25.11 -13.39
N VAL A 275 14.21 24.65 -13.99
CA VAL A 275 13.96 24.65 -15.43
C VAL A 275 13.05 25.84 -15.83
N LYS A 276 13.23 26.41 -17.03
CA LYS A 276 12.37 27.53 -17.49
C LYS A 276 11.00 26.93 -17.77
N ASP A 277 9.93 27.72 -17.70
CA ASP A 277 8.56 27.21 -17.89
C ASP A 277 8.42 26.32 -19.13
N ASP A 278 9.04 26.72 -20.25
CA ASP A 278 9.01 25.97 -21.52
C ASP A 278 9.60 24.56 -21.44
N MET A 279 10.50 24.31 -20.50
CA MET A 279 11.24 23.06 -20.36
C MET A 279 10.82 22.27 -19.11
N LYS A 280 9.82 22.73 -18.35
CA LYS A 280 9.32 22.04 -17.14
C LYS A 280 8.69 20.68 -17.42
N SER A 281 7.94 20.55 -18.52
CA SER A 281 7.32 19.27 -18.92
C SER A 281 8.40 18.22 -19.22
N TYR A 282 9.40 18.60 -20.01
CA TYR A 282 10.54 17.74 -20.35
C TYR A 282 11.33 17.33 -19.10
N ALA A 283 11.56 18.28 -18.18
CA ALA A 283 12.23 18.00 -16.91
C ALA A 283 11.43 17.02 -16.02
N HIS A 284 10.10 17.14 -16.02
CA HIS A 284 9.23 16.23 -15.28
C HIS A 284 9.25 14.81 -15.86
N GLU A 285 9.14 14.66 -17.18
CA GLU A 285 9.24 13.36 -17.86
C GLU A 285 10.59 12.69 -17.60
N LEU A 286 11.68 13.45 -17.70
CA LEU A 286 13.03 12.93 -17.45
C LEU A 286 13.22 12.53 -15.98
N MET A 287 12.59 13.25 -15.04
CA MET A 287 12.57 12.88 -13.62
C MET A 287 11.79 11.59 -13.36
N VAL A 288 10.66 11.37 -14.04
CA VAL A 288 9.90 10.10 -13.94
C VAL A 288 10.76 8.92 -14.42
N GLU A 289 11.51 9.09 -15.51
CA GLU A 289 12.43 8.05 -15.99
C GLU A 289 13.60 7.81 -15.02
N ILE A 290 14.18 8.87 -14.44
CA ILE A 290 15.22 8.78 -13.41
C ILE A 290 14.70 7.99 -12.19
N ASN A 291 13.50 8.31 -11.72
CA ASN A 291 12.85 7.60 -10.61
C ASN A 291 12.63 6.13 -10.93
N LYS A 292 12.18 5.83 -12.16
CA LYS A 292 11.99 4.46 -12.62
C LYS A 292 13.32 3.68 -12.63
N ALA A 293 14.38 4.25 -13.19
CA ALA A 293 15.71 3.62 -13.21
C ALA A 293 16.28 3.40 -11.80
N TYR A 294 16.09 4.37 -10.89
CA TYR A 294 16.46 4.23 -9.48
C TYR A 294 15.66 3.15 -8.75
N ASN A 295 14.37 3.02 -9.07
CA ASN A 295 13.49 2.02 -8.48
C ASN A 295 13.84 0.61 -8.96
N THR A 296 14.12 0.42 -10.25
CA THR A 296 14.53 -0.87 -10.80
C THR A 296 15.99 -1.24 -10.52
N GLY A 297 16.80 -0.27 -10.07
CA GLY A 297 18.23 -0.45 -9.83
C GLY A 297 19.08 -0.46 -11.11
N ASP A 298 18.58 0.13 -12.20
CA ASP A 298 19.27 0.18 -13.48
C ASP A 298 20.33 1.29 -13.50
N ILE A 299 21.55 0.93 -13.11
CA ILE A 299 22.69 1.86 -13.04
C ILE A 299 23.09 2.38 -14.43
N GLU A 300 23.00 1.54 -15.47
CA GLU A 300 23.39 1.90 -16.84
C GLU A 300 22.40 2.93 -17.39
N ARG A 301 21.10 2.64 -17.28
CA ARG A 301 20.05 3.58 -17.72
C ARG A 301 20.13 4.91 -16.98
N LEU A 302 20.41 4.89 -15.68
CA LEU A 302 20.55 6.12 -14.89
C LEU A 302 21.79 6.95 -15.32
N GLN A 303 22.89 6.30 -15.72
CA GLN A 303 24.06 6.99 -16.28
C GLN A 303 23.76 7.63 -17.64
N GLU A 304 23.05 6.93 -18.52
CA GLU A 304 22.62 7.47 -19.81
C GLU A 304 21.76 8.73 -19.65
N LEU A 305 20.78 8.67 -18.74
CA LEU A 305 19.89 9.80 -18.43
C LEU A 305 20.65 10.99 -17.84
N LEU A 306 21.67 10.72 -17.01
CA LEU A 306 22.52 11.78 -16.47
C LEU A 306 23.37 12.43 -17.56
N MET A 307 23.96 11.64 -18.47
CA MET A 307 24.74 12.19 -19.60
C MET A 307 23.87 13.02 -20.56
N SER A 308 22.63 12.60 -20.82
CA SER A 308 21.72 13.37 -21.67
C SER A 308 21.27 14.67 -21.00
N ALA A 309 21.04 14.65 -19.69
CA ALA A 309 20.73 15.83 -18.90
C ALA A 309 21.88 16.83 -18.84
N GLU A 310 23.12 16.38 -18.59
CA GLU A 310 24.30 17.25 -18.52
C GLU A 310 24.54 18.00 -19.84
N ASN A 311 24.40 17.31 -20.98
CA ASN A 311 24.57 17.91 -22.29
C ASN A 311 23.45 18.89 -22.67
N GLY A 312 22.23 18.72 -22.15
CA GLY A 312 21.08 19.59 -22.43
C GLY A 312 20.93 20.81 -21.49
N PHE A 313 21.47 20.74 -20.26
CA PHE A 313 21.17 21.72 -19.19
C PHE A 313 22.25 22.78 -18.90
N LEU A 314 23.41 22.74 -19.56
CA LEU A 314 24.57 23.61 -19.31
C LEU A 314 24.37 25.13 -19.54
N VAL A 315 23.16 25.63 -19.78
CA VAL A 315 22.90 27.01 -20.24
C VAL A 315 22.45 27.99 -19.14
N LYS A 316 22.49 27.64 -17.84
CA LYS A 316 21.70 28.38 -16.83
C LYS A 316 22.40 29.22 -15.77
N THR A 317 23.71 29.15 -15.61
CA THR A 317 24.37 29.87 -14.51
C THR A 317 24.54 31.38 -14.77
N THR A 318 24.24 31.87 -15.98
CA THR A 318 24.50 33.27 -16.38
C THR A 318 23.26 34.17 -16.46
N SER A 319 22.05 33.64 -16.19
CA SER A 319 20.79 34.36 -16.43
C SER A 319 20.52 35.53 -15.47
N PHE A 320 21.24 35.65 -14.37
CA PHE A 320 21.04 36.71 -13.37
C PHE A 320 21.70 38.04 -13.74
N LEU A 321 22.61 38.02 -14.72
CA LEU A 321 23.39 39.18 -15.13
C LEU A 321 22.55 40.18 -15.94
N SER A 322 21.46 39.73 -16.57
CA SER A 322 20.58 40.56 -17.41
C SER A 322 19.30 41.06 -16.73
N LEU A 323 19.07 40.75 -15.45
CA LEU A 323 17.84 41.11 -14.73
C LEU A 323 17.89 42.53 -14.16
N ASP A 324 16.76 43.23 -14.21
CA ASP A 324 16.59 44.55 -13.56
C ASP A 324 16.14 44.44 -12.09
N ILE A 325 16.11 45.56 -11.36
CA ILE A 325 15.74 45.62 -9.93
C ILE A 325 14.33 45.04 -9.69
N HIS A 326 13.38 45.30 -10.58
CA HIS A 326 11.99 44.85 -10.42
C HIS A 326 11.90 43.33 -10.59
N GLN A 327 12.55 42.78 -11.61
CA GLN A 327 12.65 41.34 -11.87
C GLN A 327 13.39 40.60 -10.74
N LEU A 328 14.43 41.22 -10.17
CA LEU A 328 15.13 40.67 -8.99
C LEU A 328 14.22 40.63 -7.76
N LYS A 329 13.50 41.72 -7.45
CA LYS A 329 12.54 41.76 -6.33
C LYS A 329 11.41 40.74 -6.50
N GLN A 330 10.90 40.58 -7.72
CA GLN A 330 9.91 39.54 -8.02
C GLN A 330 10.48 38.13 -7.81
N SER A 331 11.67 37.86 -8.35
CA SER A 331 12.34 36.56 -8.18
C SER A 331 12.57 36.23 -6.70
N ILE A 332 13.04 37.21 -5.90
CA ILE A 332 13.21 37.06 -4.45
C ILE A 332 11.89 36.69 -3.76
N LYS A 333 10.78 37.32 -4.15
CA LYS A 333 9.45 37.01 -3.60
C LYS A 333 9.03 35.57 -3.93
N GLU A 334 9.25 35.12 -5.16
CA GLU A 334 8.97 33.75 -5.60
C GLU A 334 9.85 32.71 -4.87
N ARG A 335 11.14 33.02 -4.67
CA ARG A 335 12.06 32.18 -3.89
C ARG A 335 11.65 32.06 -2.42
N LYS A 336 11.21 33.16 -1.80
CA LYS A 336 10.68 33.14 -0.42
C LYS A 336 9.41 32.31 -0.30
N ALA A 337 8.51 32.39 -1.28
CA ALA A 337 7.31 31.56 -1.32
C ALA A 337 7.62 30.07 -1.48
N THR A 338 8.59 29.72 -2.35
CA THR A 338 9.04 28.33 -2.51
C THR A 338 9.74 27.81 -1.25
N LEU A 339 10.55 28.62 -0.57
CA LEU A 339 11.11 28.25 0.74
C LEU A 339 10.04 27.92 1.78
N ALA A 340 8.99 28.75 1.88
CA ALA A 340 7.89 28.51 2.83
C ALA A 340 7.12 27.21 2.51
N SER A 341 6.93 26.91 1.23
CA SER A 341 6.32 25.64 0.81
C SER A 341 7.22 24.44 1.15
N LEU A 342 8.53 24.52 0.84
CA LEU A 342 9.49 23.46 1.14
C LEU A 342 9.64 23.24 2.64
N SER A 343 9.66 24.30 3.45
CA SER A 343 9.71 24.15 4.91
C SER A 343 8.47 23.42 5.43
N SER A 344 7.28 23.70 4.88
CA SER A 344 6.06 22.98 5.24
C SER A 344 6.11 21.50 4.83
N GLN A 345 6.65 21.20 3.65
CA GLN A 345 6.85 19.81 3.21
C GLN A 345 7.83 19.07 4.11
N LEU A 346 8.94 19.72 4.49
CA LEU A 346 9.91 19.15 5.41
C LEU A 346 9.26 18.85 6.77
N THR A 347 8.48 19.77 7.33
CA THR A 347 7.77 19.51 8.60
C THR A 347 6.78 18.36 8.49
N ALA A 348 6.10 18.21 7.34
CA ALA A 348 5.20 17.09 7.12
C ALA A 348 5.94 15.75 7.08
N LEU A 349 7.10 15.70 6.41
CA LEU A 349 7.98 14.53 6.40
C LEU A 349 8.59 14.24 7.78
N GLU A 350 8.95 15.26 8.55
CA GLU A 350 9.45 15.09 9.91
C GLU A 350 8.39 14.50 10.84
N THR A 351 7.11 14.78 10.60
CA THR A 351 5.98 14.19 11.32
C THR A 351 5.52 12.83 10.77
N ASP A 352 6.09 12.36 9.66
CA ASP A 352 5.73 11.08 9.06
C ASP A 352 6.10 9.92 10.00
N SER A 353 5.18 8.98 10.17
CA SER A 353 5.35 7.86 11.10
C SER A 353 6.49 6.93 10.69
N THR A 354 6.70 6.73 9.39
CA THR A 354 7.78 5.90 8.84
C THR A 354 9.12 6.57 9.09
N TRP A 355 9.22 7.88 8.84
CA TRP A 355 10.44 8.63 9.11
C TRP A 355 10.80 8.61 10.61
N CYS A 356 9.82 8.87 11.48
CA CYS A 356 10.03 8.82 12.93
C CYS A 356 10.52 7.45 13.38
N LEU A 357 9.95 6.37 12.83
CA LEU A 357 10.41 5.01 13.09
C LEU A 357 11.85 4.80 12.63
N ILE A 358 12.19 5.18 11.39
CA ILE A 358 13.55 5.03 10.84
C ILE A 358 14.58 5.72 11.71
N GLN A 359 14.28 6.91 12.24
CA GLN A 359 15.19 7.65 13.14
C GLN A 359 15.48 6.90 14.45
N THR A 360 14.58 6.02 14.89
CA THR A 360 14.80 5.19 16.10
C THR A 360 15.61 3.91 15.82
N ILE A 361 15.74 3.51 14.56
CA ILE A 361 16.38 2.24 14.17
C ILE A 361 17.87 2.48 13.91
N ALA A 362 18.73 1.88 14.73
CA ALA A 362 20.19 1.97 14.54
C ALA A 362 20.69 1.10 13.37
N ASN A 363 20.15 -0.12 13.23
CA ASN A 363 20.55 -1.07 12.19
C ASN A 363 19.30 -1.69 11.57
N TRP A 364 19.05 -1.39 10.29
CA TRP A 364 17.90 -1.90 9.55
C TRP A 364 17.88 -3.42 9.48
N LYS A 365 19.05 -4.05 9.31
CA LYS A 365 19.15 -5.51 9.23
C LYS A 365 18.70 -6.17 10.54
N GLU A 366 19.24 -5.73 11.67
CA GLU A 366 18.85 -6.26 12.98
C GLU A 366 17.37 -6.02 13.27
N TYR A 367 16.85 -4.85 12.89
CA TYR A 367 15.43 -4.55 13.00
C TYR A 367 14.58 -5.53 12.19
N PHE A 368 14.90 -5.75 10.92
CA PHE A 368 14.16 -6.68 10.06
C PHE A 368 14.30 -8.12 10.55
N ASP A 369 15.48 -8.56 11.00
CA ASP A 369 15.68 -9.91 11.55
C ASP A 369 14.75 -10.16 12.76
N ILE A 370 14.60 -9.16 13.65
CA ILE A 370 13.66 -9.22 14.78
C ILE A 370 12.20 -9.27 14.30
N GLN A 371 11.83 -8.45 13.31
CA GLN A 371 10.47 -8.46 12.76
C GLN A 371 10.13 -9.77 12.07
N ILE A 372 11.05 -10.34 11.29
CA ILE A 372 10.91 -11.65 10.66
C ILE A 372 10.63 -12.70 11.73
N ALA A 373 11.45 -12.77 12.78
CA ALA A 373 11.27 -13.74 13.85
C ALA A 373 9.91 -13.61 14.55
N ASN A 374 9.44 -12.38 14.80
CA ASN A 374 8.12 -12.13 15.40
C ASN A 374 6.97 -12.55 14.48
N LEU A 375 7.08 -12.25 13.19
CA LEU A 375 6.07 -12.62 12.20
C LEU A 375 6.05 -14.13 11.96
N GLU A 376 7.21 -14.80 11.91
CA GLU A 376 7.29 -16.26 11.83
C GLU A 376 6.63 -16.94 13.03
N GLN A 377 6.88 -16.45 14.25
CA GLN A 377 6.18 -16.95 15.44
C GLN A 377 4.67 -16.75 15.35
N THR A 378 4.24 -15.60 14.81
CA THR A 378 2.81 -15.31 14.61
C THR A 378 2.20 -16.25 13.56
N LYS A 379 2.91 -16.49 12.45
CA LYS A 379 2.52 -17.45 11.42
C LYS A 379 2.35 -18.84 12.02
N ILE A 380 3.31 -19.33 12.80
CA ILE A 380 3.24 -20.65 13.44
C ILE A 380 2.02 -20.75 14.37
N LYS A 381 1.77 -19.73 15.20
CA LYS A 381 0.60 -19.69 16.10
C LYS A 381 -0.72 -19.69 15.33
N LEU A 382 -0.81 -18.96 14.23
CA LEU A 382 -2.01 -18.94 13.40
C LEU A 382 -2.20 -20.27 12.66
N MET A 383 -1.11 -20.88 12.16
CA MET A 383 -1.16 -22.21 11.53
C MET A 383 -1.68 -23.27 12.50
N SER A 384 -1.23 -23.26 13.77
CA SER A 384 -1.74 -24.22 14.77
C SER A 384 -3.23 -24.03 15.02
N VAL A 385 -3.70 -22.79 15.15
CA VAL A 385 -5.13 -22.47 15.31
C VAL A 385 -5.94 -22.92 14.09
N SER A 386 -5.45 -22.68 12.87
CA SER A 386 -6.09 -23.13 11.63
C SER A 386 -6.21 -24.65 11.56
N GLN A 387 -5.16 -25.37 11.96
CA GLN A 387 -5.14 -26.83 12.00
C GLN A 387 -6.10 -27.40 13.06
N GLU A 388 -6.11 -26.84 14.26
CA GLU A 388 -7.05 -27.23 15.33
C GLU A 388 -8.51 -27.03 14.93
N LEU A 389 -8.84 -25.88 14.32
CA LEU A 389 -10.17 -25.59 13.80
C LEU A 389 -10.58 -26.58 12.71
N SER A 390 -9.67 -26.88 11.78
CA SER A 390 -9.92 -27.84 10.70
C SER A 390 -10.20 -29.24 11.22
N LEU A 391 -9.43 -29.71 12.22
CA LEU A 391 -9.64 -31.00 12.87
C LEU A 391 -10.97 -31.05 13.63
N SER A 392 -11.31 -29.99 14.38
CA SER A 392 -12.59 -29.89 15.09
C SER A 392 -13.79 -29.96 14.14
N ILE A 393 -13.71 -29.27 13.00
CA ILE A 393 -14.75 -29.28 11.97
C ILE A 393 -14.91 -30.69 11.37
N GLU A 394 -13.82 -31.38 11.10
CA GLU A 394 -13.87 -32.71 10.50
C GLU A 394 -14.42 -33.75 11.48
N GLN A 395 -14.06 -33.66 12.77
CA GLN A 395 -14.66 -34.48 13.82
C GLN A 395 -16.17 -34.26 13.92
N GLU A 396 -16.64 -33.01 13.91
CA GLU A 396 -18.07 -32.68 13.94
C GLU A 396 -18.80 -33.28 12.72
N LYS A 397 -18.21 -33.25 11.51
CA LYS A 397 -18.81 -33.91 10.33
C LYS A 397 -18.87 -35.43 10.46
N ILE A 398 -17.81 -36.08 10.95
CA ILE A 398 -17.80 -37.54 11.12
C ILE A 398 -18.93 -37.95 12.08
N THR A 399 -19.09 -37.21 13.20
CA THR A 399 -20.19 -37.50 14.15
C THR A 399 -21.57 -37.37 13.50
N LEU A 400 -21.77 -36.41 12.59
CA LEU A 400 -23.01 -36.29 11.82
C LEU A 400 -23.25 -37.47 10.90
N GLU A 401 -22.23 -37.91 10.17
CA GLU A 401 -22.36 -39.03 9.24
C GLU A 401 -22.64 -40.35 9.97
N GLU A 402 -22.00 -40.57 11.12
CA GLU A 402 -22.25 -41.73 11.96
C GLU A 402 -23.68 -41.73 12.53
N GLU A 403 -24.16 -40.59 13.04
CA GLU A 403 -25.55 -40.43 13.51
C GLU A 403 -26.58 -40.66 12.41
N LEU A 404 -26.30 -40.23 11.17
CA LEU A 404 -27.15 -40.47 10.01
C LEU A 404 -27.19 -41.95 9.61
N LYS A 405 -26.04 -42.63 9.62
CA LYS A 405 -25.94 -44.07 9.32
C LYS A 405 -26.63 -44.92 10.37
N HIS A 406 -26.47 -44.60 11.65
CA HIS A 406 -27.07 -45.39 12.74
C HIS A 406 -28.62 -45.34 12.72
N ASN A 407 -29.21 -44.21 12.31
CA ASN A 407 -30.65 -44.10 12.11
C ASN A 407 -31.16 -44.87 10.89
N HIS A 408 -30.37 -44.99 9.82
CA HIS A 408 -30.76 -45.80 8.66
C HIS A 408 -30.85 -47.29 9.00
N LEU A 409 -29.92 -47.81 9.81
CA LEU A 409 -29.98 -49.20 10.29
C LEU A 409 -31.11 -49.46 11.29
N GLN A 410 -31.48 -48.50 12.14
CA GLN A 410 -32.63 -48.68 13.05
C GLN A 410 -33.98 -48.72 12.31
N ASN A 411 -34.08 -48.08 11.14
CA ASN A 411 -35.28 -48.14 10.31
C ASN A 411 -35.36 -49.41 9.44
N GLU A 412 -34.24 -50.08 9.13
CA GLU A 412 -34.25 -51.37 8.40
C GLU A 412 -34.52 -52.60 9.30
N VAL A 413 -34.33 -52.51 10.62
CA VAL A 413 -34.57 -53.64 11.54
C VAL A 413 -36.07 -53.79 11.91
N ALA A 414 -36.95 -52.95 11.37
CA ALA A 414 -38.40 -52.98 11.61
C ALA A 414 -39.25 -53.52 10.44
N GLU A 415 -38.66 -54.20 9.45
CA GLU A 415 -39.42 -54.94 8.43
C GLU A 415 -39.41 -56.45 8.74
N PRO A 416 -40.56 -57.10 9.00
CA PRO A 416 -40.70 -58.51 8.75
C PRO A 416 -40.70 -58.72 7.23
N THR A 417 -39.81 -59.58 6.78
CA THR A 417 -39.76 -60.12 5.42
C THR A 417 -41.13 -60.64 4.97
N GLU A 418 -41.74 -60.00 3.98
CA GLU A 418 -42.71 -60.65 3.09
C GLU A 418 -42.35 -60.45 1.62
N GLN A 419 -42.42 -61.57 0.90
CA GLN A 419 -41.95 -61.75 -0.45
C GLN A 419 -42.94 -61.22 -1.49
N SER A 420 -42.37 -60.59 -2.52
CA SER A 420 -42.75 -60.67 -3.94
C SER A 420 -44.02 -59.99 -4.48
N ASN A 421 -43.76 -58.83 -5.12
CA ASN A 421 -44.07 -58.46 -6.53
C ASN A 421 -45.54 -58.28 -7.02
N PRO A 422 -45.78 -57.56 -8.15
CA PRO A 422 -45.15 -56.33 -8.64
C PRO A 422 -46.21 -55.31 -9.20
N ILE A 423 -45.75 -54.11 -9.63
CA ILE A 423 -46.16 -53.37 -10.87
C ILE A 423 -46.32 -51.84 -10.70
N LYS A 424 -45.31 -51.15 -11.26
CA LYS A 424 -45.27 -50.02 -12.21
C LYS A 424 -45.77 -48.61 -11.82
N ASN A 425 -44.75 -47.73 -11.81
CA ASN A 425 -44.58 -46.48 -12.55
C ASN A 425 -45.66 -45.38 -12.45
N SER A 426 -45.25 -44.21 -11.92
CA SER A 426 -45.03 -43.02 -12.77
C SER A 426 -44.33 -41.86 -12.02
N THR A 427 -43.16 -41.47 -12.54
CA THR A 427 -42.64 -40.10 -12.76
C THR A 427 -42.81 -38.99 -11.69
N SER A 428 -41.63 -38.53 -11.22
CA SER A 428 -41.24 -37.20 -10.70
C SER A 428 -41.59 -36.02 -11.64
N PRO A 429 -41.29 -34.72 -11.36
CA PRO A 429 -40.96 -33.98 -10.11
C PRO A 429 -41.85 -32.72 -9.92
N ASN A 430 -41.90 -32.13 -8.73
CA ASN A 430 -41.57 -30.69 -8.60
C ASN A 430 -41.51 -30.18 -7.15
N ASP A 431 -40.51 -29.33 -6.97
CA ASP A 431 -40.24 -28.44 -5.86
C ASP A 431 -41.45 -27.69 -5.29
N SER A 432 -41.47 -27.57 -3.96
CA SER A 432 -41.83 -26.32 -3.28
C SER A 432 -41.34 -26.39 -1.83
N TYR A 433 -40.03 -26.20 -1.68
CA TYR A 433 -39.41 -25.74 -0.44
C TYR A 433 -40.00 -24.35 -0.07
N TRP A 434 -40.40 -24.19 1.20
CA TRP A 434 -40.92 -22.97 1.83
C TRP A 434 -42.35 -22.56 1.46
N ASN A 435 -43.27 -22.76 2.41
CA ASN A 435 -44.15 -21.71 2.95
C ASN A 435 -45.17 -22.33 3.92
N SER A 436 -44.97 -22.12 5.22
CA SER A 436 -46.02 -21.61 6.12
C SER A 436 -45.52 -21.62 7.57
N ALA A 437 -45.26 -20.40 8.06
CA ALA A 437 -45.41 -19.91 9.42
C ALA A 437 -45.85 -20.92 10.51
N PHE A 438 -45.07 -21.10 11.56
CA PHE A 438 -45.05 -20.26 12.77
C PHE A 438 -43.88 -20.66 13.68
#